data_AF-A0A3M2CL39-F1
#
_entry.id   AF-A0A3M2CL39-F1
#
_cell.length_a   1.000
_cell.length_b   1.000
_cell.length_c   1.000
_cell.angle_alpha   90.00
_cell.angle_beta   90.00
_cell.angle_gamma   90.00
#
_symmetry.space_group_name_H-M   'P 1'
#
loop_
_entity.id
_entity.type
_entity.pdbx_description
1 polymer ?
#
loop_
_entity_poly.entity_id
_entity_poly.type
_entity_poly.pdbx_seq_one_letter_code
_entity_poly.pdbx_strand_id
1 'polypeptide(L)'
;MHTTPPLTDALFADLLDPSKSAFDICHEHSLTLAELRAITTGDEFTELIAALHDIAQAREEAQRPELHRIARESLALIANQEPTSNTHAETVRRAAGALLRLKSSAIAEGGSGTHSVTEGEVEEAAMTEKPSEPQTSTRAETANTTPATTNQPNSLKSTTPHTTSPPQPTAALSSAPSPTSAPAA
;
A
#
# COMPACT_ATOMS: atom_id res chain seq x y z
N MET A 1 30.54 30.13 -7.49
CA MET A 1 29.14 29.77 -7.79
C MET A 1 29.17 28.30 -8.16
N HIS A 2 28.66 27.41 -7.31
CA HIS A 2 28.54 26.00 -7.64
C HIS A 2 27.25 25.83 -8.42
N THR A 3 27.37 25.55 -9.71
CA THR A 3 26.23 25.26 -10.58
C THR A 3 25.78 23.84 -10.27
N THR A 4 24.56 23.65 -9.78
CA THR A 4 23.98 22.33 -9.57
C THR A 4 23.86 21.63 -10.93
N PRO A 5 24.34 20.38 -11.07
CA PRO A 5 24.18 19.62 -12.30
C PRO A 5 22.69 19.35 -12.57
N PRO A 6 22.27 19.27 -13.84
CA PRO A 6 20.86 19.04 -14.19
C PRO A 6 20.40 17.64 -13.78
N LEU A 7 19.15 17.52 -13.33
CA LEU A 7 18.53 16.24 -13.03
C LEU A 7 18.20 15.52 -14.34
N THR A 8 18.87 14.39 -14.62
CA THR A 8 18.60 13.58 -15.81
C THR A 8 17.59 12.48 -15.51
N ASP A 9 16.86 12.02 -16.53
CA ASP A 9 15.88 10.93 -16.37
C ASP A 9 16.50 9.65 -15.79
N ALA A 10 17.73 9.33 -16.20
CA ALA A 10 18.46 8.15 -15.72
C ALA A 10 18.84 8.31 -14.23
N LEU A 11 19.34 9.49 -13.84
CA LEU A 11 19.64 9.79 -12.44
C LEU A 11 18.37 9.74 -11.59
N PHE A 12 17.26 10.28 -12.09
CA PHE A 12 15.99 10.26 -11.40
C PHE A 12 15.47 8.82 -11.21
N ALA A 13 15.54 7.98 -12.24
CA ALA A 13 15.16 6.57 -12.15
C ALA A 13 16.00 5.83 -11.09
N ASP A 14 17.31 6.07 -11.04
CA ASP A 14 18.20 5.46 -10.07
C ASP A 14 17.95 5.94 -8.64
N LEU A 15 17.56 7.21 -8.46
CA LEU A 15 17.17 7.76 -7.17
C LEU A 15 15.88 7.14 -6.62
N LEU A 16 15.02 6.59 -7.48
CA LEU A 16 13.80 5.88 -7.11
C LEU A 16 14.04 4.39 -6.83
N ASP A 17 15.21 3.84 -7.17
CA ASP A 17 15.55 2.44 -6.95
C ASP A 17 16.15 2.23 -5.54
N PRO A 18 15.43 1.57 -4.61
CA PRO A 18 15.92 1.35 -3.26
C PRO A 18 17.10 0.37 -3.19
N SER A 19 17.40 -0.35 -4.28
CA SER A 19 18.52 -1.29 -4.33
C SER A 19 19.88 -0.63 -4.58
N LYS A 20 19.90 0.58 -5.13
CA LYS A 20 21.14 1.33 -5.41
C LYS A 20 21.56 2.14 -4.17
N SER A 21 22.84 2.05 -3.81
CA SER A 21 23.37 2.91 -2.74
C SER A 21 23.68 4.31 -3.28
N ALA A 22 23.65 5.32 -2.41
CA ALA A 22 24.01 6.69 -2.80
C ALA A 22 25.44 6.79 -3.37
N PHE A 23 26.36 5.91 -2.94
CA PHE A 23 27.72 5.86 -3.49
C PHE A 23 27.76 5.27 -4.89
N ASP A 24 26.97 4.24 -5.16
CA ASP A 24 26.87 3.64 -6.50
C ASP A 24 26.28 4.66 -7.50
N ILE A 25 25.23 5.38 -7.08
CA ILE A 25 24.62 6.45 -7.89
C ILE A 25 25.65 7.57 -8.16
N CYS A 26 26.39 8.02 -7.14
CA CYS A 26 27.47 8.99 -7.32
C CYS A 26 28.52 8.50 -8.34
N HIS A 27 28.91 7.23 -8.25
CA HIS A 27 29.93 6.65 -9.12
C HIS A 27 29.45 6.52 -10.58
N GLU A 28 28.23 6.03 -10.78
CA GLU A 28 27.62 5.81 -12.10
C GLU A 28 27.38 7.14 -12.85
N HIS A 29 26.93 8.17 -12.13
CA HIS A 29 26.62 9.48 -12.72
C HIS A 29 27.77 10.49 -12.63
N SER A 30 28.95 10.08 -12.16
CA SER A 30 30.13 10.95 -11.96
C SER A 30 29.83 12.18 -11.10
N LEU A 31 29.02 12.01 -10.05
CA LEU A 31 28.63 13.06 -9.12
C LEU A 31 29.40 12.94 -7.80
N THR A 32 29.64 14.09 -7.17
CA THR A 32 30.02 14.12 -5.77
C THR A 32 28.80 13.96 -4.87
N LEU A 33 29.01 13.48 -3.64
CA LEU A 33 27.92 13.35 -2.66
C LEU A 33 27.25 14.69 -2.35
N ALA A 34 27.99 15.81 -2.42
CA ALA A 34 27.44 17.14 -2.23
C ALA A 34 26.51 17.55 -3.37
N GLU A 35 26.85 17.21 -4.61
CA GLU A 35 25.99 17.45 -5.78
C GLU A 35 24.75 16.57 -5.75
N LEU A 36 24.89 15.28 -5.44
CA LEU A 36 23.74 14.39 -5.28
C LEU A 36 22.78 14.89 -4.19
N ARG A 37 23.33 15.38 -3.08
CA ARG A 37 22.53 16.03 -2.03
C ARG A 37 21.83 17.29 -2.56
N ALA A 38 22.55 18.16 -3.27
CA ALA A 38 21.97 19.39 -3.81
C ALA A 38 20.80 19.10 -4.78
N ILE A 39 20.91 18.07 -5.61
CA ILE A 39 19.86 17.61 -6.52
C ILE A 39 18.65 17.09 -5.73
N THR A 40 18.87 16.18 -4.78
CA THR A 40 17.79 15.55 -4.01
C THR A 40 17.08 16.49 -3.05
N THR A 41 17.73 17.57 -2.62
CA THR A 41 17.09 18.64 -1.83
C THR A 41 16.60 19.81 -2.68
N GLY A 42 16.77 19.75 -4.00
CA GLY A 42 16.35 20.81 -4.91
C GLY A 42 14.84 20.84 -5.13
N ASP A 43 14.35 22.00 -5.55
CA ASP A 43 12.93 22.21 -5.84
C ASP A 43 12.46 21.30 -6.98
N GLU A 44 13.26 21.15 -8.04
CA GLU A 44 12.94 20.30 -9.21
C GLU A 44 12.69 18.83 -8.82
N PHE A 45 13.57 18.24 -8.00
CA PHE A 45 13.37 16.87 -7.53
C PHE A 45 12.13 16.76 -6.63
N THR A 46 11.91 17.75 -5.77
CA THR A 46 10.76 17.77 -4.86
C THR A 46 9.43 17.87 -5.64
N GLU A 47 9.37 18.72 -6.68
CA GLU A 47 8.21 18.85 -7.57
C GLU A 47 7.93 17.55 -8.32
N LEU A 48 8.96 16.86 -8.83
CA LEU A 48 8.79 15.57 -9.49
C LEU A 48 8.27 14.48 -8.56
N ILE A 49 8.77 14.43 -7.31
CA ILE A 49 8.25 13.49 -6.31
C ILE A 49 6.79 13.80 -5.97
N ALA A 50 6.43 15.08 -5.82
CA ALA A 50 5.04 15.48 -5.61
C ALA A 50 4.15 15.06 -6.79
N ALA A 51 4.58 15.29 -8.03
CA ALA A 51 3.86 14.86 -9.22
C ALA A 51 3.68 13.34 -9.29
N LEU A 52 4.70 12.55 -8.92
CA LEU A 52 4.58 11.10 -8.83
C LEU A 52 3.54 10.66 -7.80
N HIS A 53 3.49 11.32 -6.65
CA HIS A 53 2.49 11.06 -5.62
C HIS A 53 1.08 11.36 -6.12
N ASP A 54 0.89 12.52 -6.78
CA ASP A 54 -0.41 12.91 -7.35
C ASP A 54 -0.88 11.94 -8.43
N ILE A 55 0.02 11.47 -9.29
CA ILE A 55 -0.27 10.45 -10.30
C ILE A 55 -0.67 9.13 -9.62
N ALA A 56 0.06 8.70 -8.59
CA ALA A 56 -0.25 7.47 -7.87
C ALA A 56 -1.64 7.56 -7.21
N GLN A 57 -1.94 8.68 -6.56
CA GLN A 57 -3.25 8.95 -5.95
C GLN A 57 -4.37 8.98 -7.01
N ALA A 58 -4.17 9.66 -8.13
CA ALA A 58 -5.14 9.72 -9.22
C ALA A 58 -5.41 8.32 -9.81
N ARG A 59 -4.38 7.49 -9.93
CA ARG A 59 -4.53 6.10 -10.37
C ARG A 59 -5.32 5.26 -9.38
N GLU A 60 -5.05 5.40 -8.08
CA GLU A 60 -5.80 4.71 -7.04
C GLU A 60 -7.27 5.13 -7.05
N GLU A 61 -7.55 6.43 -7.13
CA GLU A 61 -8.91 6.97 -7.21
C GLU A 61 -9.64 6.44 -8.44
N ALA A 62 -8.97 6.42 -9.60
CA ALA A 62 -9.57 5.90 -10.83
C ALA A 62 -9.89 4.40 -10.74
N GLN A 63 -9.12 3.62 -9.96
CA GLN A 63 -9.33 2.19 -9.76
C GLN A 63 -10.32 1.87 -8.63
N ARG A 64 -10.52 2.80 -7.69
CA ARG A 64 -11.35 2.58 -6.50
C ARG A 64 -12.78 2.11 -6.81
N PRO A 65 -13.52 2.68 -7.79
CA PRO A 65 -14.86 2.22 -8.12
C PRO A 65 -14.88 0.75 -8.56
N GLU A 66 -13.90 0.34 -9.35
CA GLU A 66 -13.81 -1.02 -9.87
C GLU A 66 -13.43 -2.00 -8.76
N LEU A 67 -12.48 -1.64 -7.89
CA LEU A 67 -12.14 -2.44 -6.71
C LEU A 67 -13.34 -2.59 -5.77
N HIS A 68 -14.10 -1.52 -5.56
CA HIS A 68 -15.33 -1.55 -4.76
C HIS A 68 -16.39 -2.45 -5.40
N ARG A 69 -16.54 -2.41 -6.73
CA ARG A 69 -17.45 -3.30 -7.47
C ARG A 69 -17.06 -4.77 -7.26
N ILE A 70 -15.80 -5.12 -7.48
CA ILE A 70 -15.28 -6.49 -7.31
C ILE A 70 -15.46 -6.97 -5.86
N ALA A 71 -15.14 -6.12 -4.87
CA ALA A 71 -15.31 -6.45 -3.46
C ALA A 71 -16.79 -6.70 -3.12
N ARG A 72 -17.70 -5.87 -3.63
CA ARG A 72 -19.15 -6.03 -3.45
C ARG A 72 -19.66 -7.32 -4.08
N GLU A 73 -19.21 -7.65 -5.29
CA GLU A 73 -19.57 -8.90 -5.97
C GLU A 73 -19.07 -10.12 -5.19
N SER A 74 -17.85 -10.05 -4.66
CA SER A 74 -17.29 -11.12 -3.82
C SER A 74 -18.09 -11.32 -2.54
N LEU A 75 -18.49 -10.23 -1.87
CA LEU A 75 -19.36 -10.30 -0.70
C LEU A 75 -20.73 -10.89 -1.04
N ALA A 76 -21.31 -10.53 -2.18
CA ALA A 76 -22.59 -11.08 -2.64
C ALA A 76 -22.48 -12.58 -2.93
N LEU A 77 -21.37 -13.02 -3.52
CA LEU A 77 -21.11 -14.44 -3.74
C LEU A 77 -21.04 -15.20 -2.41
N ILE A 78 -20.28 -14.70 -1.43
CA ILE A 78 -20.17 -15.34 -0.10
C ILE A 78 -21.53 -15.36 0.61
N ALA A 79 -22.28 -14.26 0.57
CA ALA A 79 -23.58 -14.15 1.24
C ALA A 79 -24.63 -15.14 0.71
N ASN A 80 -24.47 -15.62 -0.53
CA ASN A 80 -25.38 -16.59 -1.16
C ASN A 80 -24.90 -18.05 -1.04
N GLN A 81 -23.78 -18.31 -0.37
CA GLN A 81 -23.30 -19.69 -0.16
C GLN A 81 -24.14 -20.41 0.89
N GLU A 82 -24.37 -21.71 0.67
CA GLU A 82 -24.97 -22.58 1.68
C GLU A 82 -23.97 -22.84 2.82
N PRO A 83 -24.30 -22.52 4.08
CA PRO A 83 -23.37 -22.73 5.19
C PRO A 83 -23.11 -24.21 5.44
N THR A 84 -21.84 -24.60 5.40
CA THR A 84 -21.38 -25.98 5.63
C THR A 84 -20.89 -26.23 7.06
N SER A 85 -20.67 -25.17 7.83
CA SER A 85 -20.21 -25.23 9.23
C SER A 85 -20.66 -23.99 10.00
N ASN A 86 -20.54 -24.00 11.33
CA ASN A 86 -20.90 -22.84 12.15
C ASN A 86 -20.00 -21.62 11.85
N THR A 87 -18.70 -21.82 11.65
CA THR A 87 -17.77 -20.74 11.28
C THR A 87 -18.06 -20.17 9.89
N HIS A 88 -18.46 -21.04 8.95
CA HIS A 88 -18.89 -20.61 7.62
C HIS A 88 -20.21 -19.83 7.69
N ALA A 89 -21.20 -20.30 8.46
CA ALA A 89 -22.46 -19.60 8.67
C ALA A 89 -22.25 -18.18 9.21
N GLU A 90 -21.32 -18.00 10.16
CA GLU A 90 -20.96 -16.67 10.68
C GLU A 90 -20.31 -15.79 9.59
N THR A 91 -19.47 -16.36 8.73
CA THR A 91 -18.85 -15.62 7.61
C THR A 91 -19.90 -15.16 6.61
N VAL A 92 -20.85 -16.03 6.22
CA VAL A 92 -22.00 -15.70 5.37
C VAL A 92 -22.83 -14.58 6.01
N ARG A 93 -23.12 -14.68 7.31
CA ARG A 93 -23.90 -13.68 8.05
C ARG A 93 -23.19 -12.33 8.08
N ARG A 94 -21.87 -12.30 8.27
CA ARG A 94 -21.05 -11.08 8.23
C ARG A 94 -21.02 -10.46 6.84
N ALA A 95 -20.85 -11.27 5.79
CA ALA A 95 -20.88 -10.80 4.41
C ALA A 95 -22.25 -10.18 4.06
N ALA A 96 -23.35 -10.86 4.40
CA ALA A 96 -24.70 -10.35 4.23
C ALA A 96 -24.92 -9.03 5.01
N GLY A 97 -24.45 -8.97 6.26
CA GLY A 97 -24.50 -7.76 7.08
C GLY A 97 -23.72 -6.58 6.48
N ALA A 98 -22.54 -6.83 5.91
CA ALA A 98 -21.75 -5.80 5.24
C ALA A 98 -22.47 -5.24 4.00
N LEU A 99 -23.09 -6.09 3.18
CA LEU A 99 -23.88 -5.68 2.01
C LEU A 99 -25.08 -4.81 2.39
N LEU A 100 -25.75 -5.12 3.50
CA LEU A 100 -26.88 -4.32 3.99
C LEU A 100 -26.44 -2.90 4.36
N ARG A 101 -25.32 -2.76 5.07
CA ARG A 101 -24.77 -1.43 5.45
C ARG A 101 -24.36 -0.60 4.23
N LEU A 102 -23.77 -1.24 3.23
CA LEU A 102 -23.42 -0.59 1.95
C LEU A 102 -24.66 -0.06 1.22
N LYS A 103 -25.77 -0.81 1.25
CA LYS A 103 -27.03 -0.39 0.62
C LYS A 103 -27.70 0.77 1.36
N SER A 104 -27.65 0.80 2.70
CA SER A 104 -28.20 1.92 3.49
C SER A 104 -27.40 3.21 3.30
N SER A 105 -26.08 3.13 3.12
CA SER A 105 -25.23 4.32 2.88
C SER A 105 -25.57 5.01 1.55
N ALA A 106 -25.84 4.24 0.49
CA ALA A 106 -26.16 4.79 -0.83
C ALA A 106 -27.52 5.51 -0.89
N ILE A 107 -28.43 5.23 0.05
CA ILE A 107 -29.75 5.88 0.11
C ILE A 107 -29.66 7.23 0.84
N ALA A 108 -28.67 7.40 1.73
CA ALA A 108 -28.47 8.64 2.49
C ALA A 108 -27.86 9.78 1.65
N GLU A 109 -27.12 9.48 0.58
CA GLU A 109 -26.47 10.51 -0.27
C GLU A 109 -27.39 11.11 -1.35
N GLY A 110 -28.59 10.54 -1.57
CA GLY A 110 -29.55 11.01 -2.57
C GLY A 110 -30.53 12.08 -2.09
N GLY A 111 -30.41 12.55 -0.84
CA GLY A 111 -31.41 13.42 -0.21
C GLY A 111 -30.80 14.57 0.57
N SER A 112 -30.72 15.73 -0.08
CA SER A 112 -30.71 17.07 0.54
C SER A 112 -29.49 17.47 1.38
N GLY A 113 -29.05 18.71 1.14
CA GLY A 113 -27.87 19.28 1.76
C GLY A 113 -28.00 19.57 3.26
N THR A 114 -26.87 20.09 3.77
CA THR A 114 -26.66 20.68 5.10
C THR A 114 -26.99 19.75 6.27
N HIS A 115 -25.96 19.23 6.92
CA HIS A 115 -25.61 19.60 8.30
C HIS A 115 -24.38 18.80 8.74
N SER A 116 -23.22 19.47 8.69
CA SER A 116 -22.13 19.20 9.61
C SER A 116 -22.66 19.49 11.01
N VAL A 117 -22.75 18.48 11.87
CA VAL A 117 -22.90 18.65 13.31
C VAL A 117 -21.73 17.95 13.97
N THR A 118 -20.76 18.79 14.31
CA THR A 118 -19.84 18.64 15.43
C THR A 118 -20.60 18.51 16.76
N GLU A 119 -19.99 17.76 17.68
CA GLU A 119 -20.14 17.84 19.15
C GLU A 119 -21.35 17.20 19.86
N GLY A 120 -21.06 16.84 21.12
CA GLY A 120 -21.79 15.98 22.04
C GLY A 120 -20.74 15.14 22.78
N GLU A 121 -19.78 15.74 23.50
CA GLU A 121 -19.97 16.47 24.77
C GLU A 121 -20.89 15.72 25.74
N VAL A 122 -20.26 15.05 26.71
CA VAL A 122 -20.90 14.54 27.92
C VAL A 122 -20.01 14.98 29.09
N GLU A 123 -20.08 16.26 29.43
CA GLU A 123 -19.93 16.74 30.82
C GLU A 123 -21.18 16.27 31.60
N GLU A 124 -21.25 16.10 32.91
CA GLU A 124 -20.34 16.06 34.05
C GLU A 124 -21.26 15.59 35.19
N ALA A 125 -20.82 14.67 36.04
CA ALA A 125 -21.38 14.57 37.39
C ALA A 125 -20.24 14.20 38.35
N ALA A 126 -19.65 15.25 38.90
CA ALA A 126 -18.67 15.19 39.97
C ALA A 126 -19.21 14.46 41.20
N MET A 127 -18.45 13.49 41.71
CA MET A 127 -18.39 13.23 43.14
C MET A 127 -16.92 13.05 43.56
N THR A 128 -16.45 14.11 44.19
CA THR A 128 -15.22 14.24 44.96
C THR A 128 -15.27 13.37 46.21
N GLU A 129 -14.29 12.49 46.44
CA GLU A 129 -13.74 12.24 47.79
C GLU A 129 -12.25 11.89 47.72
N LYS A 130 -11.57 12.28 48.80
CA LYS A 130 -10.14 12.58 48.99
C LYS A 130 -9.24 11.33 49.22
N PRO A 131 -7.90 11.50 49.28
CA PRO A 131 -6.89 10.47 49.06
C PRO A 131 -6.54 9.66 50.30
N SER A 132 -6.03 8.45 50.08
CA SER A 132 -5.28 7.68 51.08
C SER A 132 -3.86 7.42 50.60
N GLU A 133 -2.95 7.56 51.56
CA GLU A 133 -1.49 7.68 51.52
C GLU A 133 -0.71 6.46 50.97
N PRO A 134 0.59 6.62 50.69
CA PRO A 134 1.44 5.57 50.14
C PRO A 134 1.99 4.64 51.23
N GLN A 135 2.08 3.34 50.95
CA GLN A 135 2.88 2.40 51.74
C GLN A 135 4.04 1.83 50.91
N THR A 136 5.22 2.02 51.48
CA THR A 136 6.54 1.56 51.04
C THR A 136 6.83 0.15 51.56
N SER A 137 7.78 -0.53 50.91
CA SER A 137 8.56 -1.71 51.37
C SER A 137 7.87 -3.08 51.23
N THR A 138 8.46 -4.14 50.69
CA THR A 138 9.86 -4.58 50.87
C THR A 138 10.32 -5.52 49.73
N ARG A 139 11.58 -5.32 49.32
CA ARG A 139 12.54 -6.20 48.65
C ARG A 139 12.39 -7.70 48.96
N ALA A 140 12.46 -8.54 47.92
CA ALA A 140 13.09 -9.85 47.99
C ALA A 140 13.91 -10.08 46.71
N GLU A 141 15.16 -10.42 46.93
CA GLU A 141 16.26 -10.59 45.99
C GLU A 141 16.56 -12.10 45.94
N THR A 142 16.73 -12.66 44.74
CA THR A 142 17.49 -13.90 44.43
C THR A 142 17.41 -14.12 42.92
N ALA A 143 18.43 -13.71 42.16
CA ALA A 143 19.65 -14.47 41.82
C ALA A 143 19.41 -15.62 40.81
N ASN A 144 19.61 -15.28 39.54
CA ASN A 144 20.61 -15.87 38.64
C ASN A 144 20.62 -17.40 38.46
N THR A 145 20.26 -17.91 37.27
CA THR A 145 20.99 -18.99 36.56
C THR A 145 20.60 -19.04 35.08
N THR A 146 21.52 -18.64 34.20
CA THR A 146 21.66 -19.21 32.83
C THR A 146 22.85 -20.18 32.90
N PRO A 147 22.88 -21.32 32.18
CA PRO A 147 23.37 -21.25 30.79
C PRO A 147 22.87 -22.33 29.79
N ALA A 148 23.00 -21.96 28.50
CA ALA A 148 23.50 -22.71 27.33
C ALA A 148 22.78 -23.94 26.71
N THR A 149 22.47 -23.76 25.42
CA THR A 149 22.83 -24.61 24.25
C THR A 149 22.22 -26.00 24.09
N THR A 150 21.50 -26.22 22.97
CA THR A 150 21.78 -27.31 21.98
C THR A 150 20.89 -27.21 20.72
N ASN A 151 21.58 -27.04 19.58
CA ASN A 151 21.37 -27.58 18.22
C ASN A 151 19.97 -27.73 17.58
N GLN A 152 19.79 -26.96 16.48
CA GLN A 152 19.24 -27.26 15.13
C GLN A 152 18.87 -28.73 14.75
N PRO A 153 18.27 -28.98 13.57
CA PRO A 153 17.27 -28.23 12.78
C PRO A 153 16.09 -29.17 12.39
N ASN A 154 14.95 -28.64 11.93
CA ASN A 154 14.06 -29.49 11.12
C ASN A 154 13.49 -28.71 9.93
N SER A 155 14.03 -29.06 8.78
CA SER A 155 13.65 -28.64 7.44
C SER A 155 12.24 -29.13 7.12
N LEU A 156 11.28 -28.21 7.06
CA LEU A 156 10.02 -28.48 6.37
C LEU A 156 10.15 -28.05 4.91
N LYS A 157 10.35 -29.06 4.08
CA LYS A 157 10.19 -29.10 2.62
C LYS A 157 9.15 -28.09 2.12
N SER A 158 9.63 -27.03 1.48
CA SER A 158 8.83 -26.33 0.46
C SER A 158 8.61 -27.28 -0.70
N THR A 159 7.35 -27.64 -0.94
CA THR A 159 6.94 -28.38 -2.14
C THR A 159 6.41 -27.33 -3.10
N THR A 160 7.22 -26.99 -4.10
CA THR A 160 6.88 -26.15 -5.24
C THR A 160 5.84 -26.87 -6.12
N PRO A 161 4.67 -26.29 -6.41
CA PRO A 161 3.91 -26.70 -7.58
C PRO A 161 4.55 -26.10 -8.84
N HIS A 162 4.65 -26.95 -9.85
CA HIS A 162 5.33 -26.71 -11.12
C HIS A 162 4.73 -25.55 -11.92
N THR A 163 5.63 -24.71 -12.43
CA THR A 163 5.45 -23.81 -13.57
C THR A 163 4.78 -24.55 -14.73
N THR A 164 3.55 -24.18 -15.04
CA THR A 164 2.93 -24.44 -16.35
C THR A 164 3.00 -23.13 -17.12
N SER A 165 3.92 -23.06 -18.08
CA SER A 165 4.07 -21.94 -19.01
C SER A 165 2.78 -21.75 -19.82
N PRO A 166 2.31 -20.52 -20.05
CA PRO A 166 1.30 -20.26 -21.07
C PRO A 166 1.91 -20.45 -22.47
N PRO A 167 1.18 -21.02 -23.45
CA PRO A 167 1.64 -21.09 -24.83
C PRO A 167 1.76 -19.68 -25.44
N GLN A 168 2.93 -19.38 -26.01
CA GLN A 168 3.15 -18.20 -26.83
C GLN A 168 2.17 -18.18 -28.02
N PRO A 169 1.43 -17.09 -28.27
CA PRO A 169 0.85 -16.84 -29.57
C PRO A 169 1.97 -16.50 -30.56
N THR A 170 2.12 -17.36 -31.56
CA THR A 170 2.96 -17.18 -32.74
C THR A 170 2.60 -15.88 -33.45
N ALA A 171 3.60 -14.99 -33.56
CA ALA A 171 3.52 -13.82 -34.41
C ALA A 171 3.38 -14.26 -35.88
N ALA A 172 2.17 -14.10 -36.43
CA ALA A 172 1.99 -14.10 -37.87
C ALA A 172 2.54 -12.78 -38.42
N LEU A 173 3.69 -12.85 -39.09
CA LEU A 173 4.16 -11.78 -39.98
C LEU A 173 3.09 -11.56 -41.05
N SER A 174 2.28 -10.52 -40.89
CA SER A 174 1.46 -9.98 -41.97
C SER A 174 2.30 -8.92 -42.68
N SER A 175 2.96 -9.34 -43.75
CA SER A 175 3.64 -8.47 -44.69
C SER A 175 2.61 -7.55 -45.35
N ALA A 176 2.56 -6.29 -44.93
CA ALA A 176 1.83 -5.26 -45.66
C ALA A 176 2.69 -4.80 -46.86
N PRO A 177 2.16 -4.80 -48.10
CA PRO A 177 2.86 -4.26 -49.26
C PRO A 177 2.88 -2.72 -49.22
N SER A 178 4.03 -2.15 -49.51
CA SER A 178 4.24 -0.70 -49.67
C SER A 178 3.41 -0.16 -50.84
N PRO A 179 2.70 0.97 -50.69
CA PRO A 179 2.09 1.64 -51.83
C PRO A 179 3.18 2.28 -52.71
N THR A 180 3.26 1.80 -53.94
CA THR A 180 4.05 2.33 -55.05
C THR A 180 3.72 3.80 -55.30
N SER A 181 4.74 4.65 -55.27
CA SER A 181 4.71 6.01 -55.78
C SER A 181 4.29 6.01 -57.26
N ALA A 182 3.21 6.72 -57.59
CA ALA A 182 2.90 7.13 -58.94
C ALA A 182 3.48 8.54 -59.19
N PRO A 183 4.30 8.74 -60.22
CA PRO A 183 4.58 10.06 -60.78
C PRO A 183 3.80 10.23 -62.09
N ALA A 184 2.93 11.23 -62.19
CA ALA A 184 2.40 11.79 -63.43
C ALA A 184 1.48 12.96 -63.06
N ALA A 185 1.50 14.14 -63.67
CA ALA A 185 2.31 14.70 -64.76
C ALA A 185 2.19 16.23 -64.65
#